data_AF-A0A661PDS6-F1
#
_entry.id   AF-A0A661PDS6-F1
#
_cell.length_a   1.000
_cell.length_b   1.000
_cell.length_c   1.000
_cell.angle_alpha   90.00
_cell.angle_beta   90.00
_cell.angle_gamma   90.00
#
_symmetry.space_group_name_H-M   'P 1'
#
loop_
_entity.id
_entity.type
_entity.pdbx_description
1 polymer ?
#
loop_
_entity_poly.entity_id
_entity_poly.type
_entity_poly.pdbx_seq_one_letter_code
_entity_poly.pdbx_strand_id
1 'polypeptide(L)'
;MLVAVAVGIWVVAGYFAVQGPRSLLAQGTADVPPQPLASELTPSSAVPLASSLAPAVSPPSATKAAPSATAQPMDTSACVAAIFSPGTFRKKPNFEFLCTQTNPRIGGLDVRARVVLGASGNVTDGMREWAGLGWYEMAAYGLLRARCCSSSPPLKWTFDLVCPVDESLARLQKAVAARDQAAIQEAVKDYTKQVICLSKFGQAENFGQTASPGAGITAFNVLLGRAMGGSKGAAK
;
A
#
# COMPACT_ATOMS: atom_id res chain seq x y z
N MET A 1 11.89 37.20 -39.64
CA MET A 1 12.31 37.33 -38.23
C MET A 1 12.76 35.96 -37.75
N LEU A 2 14.08 35.75 -37.67
CA LEU A 2 14.68 34.51 -37.16
C LEU A 2 14.75 34.60 -35.62
N VAL A 3 14.15 33.65 -34.91
CA VAL A 3 14.24 33.54 -33.44
C VAL A 3 15.27 32.45 -33.12
N ALA A 4 16.43 32.86 -32.64
CA ALA A 4 17.48 31.97 -32.16
C ALA A 4 17.10 31.40 -30.79
N VAL A 5 16.96 30.08 -30.69
CA VAL A 5 16.73 29.37 -29.43
C VAL A 5 18.08 29.03 -28.82
N ALA A 6 18.45 29.73 -27.75
CA ALA A 6 19.65 29.46 -26.96
C ALA A 6 19.43 28.18 -26.14
N VAL A 7 20.11 27.10 -26.53
CA VAL A 7 20.16 25.85 -25.77
C VAL A 7 21.17 26.02 -24.63
N GLY A 8 20.68 26.32 -23.43
CA GLY A 8 21.46 26.35 -22.21
C GLY A 8 21.75 24.93 -21.71
N ILE A 9 22.97 24.46 -21.92
CA ILE A 9 23.49 23.21 -21.36
C ILE A 9 23.80 23.46 -19.88
N TRP A 10 22.94 22.99 -18.97
CA TRP A 10 23.27 22.93 -17.55
C TRP A 10 24.06 21.65 -17.26
N VAL A 11 25.37 21.82 -17.06
CA VAL A 11 26.24 20.79 -16.50
C VAL A 11 25.89 20.66 -15.01
N VAL A 12 25.14 19.62 -14.65
CA VAL A 12 24.94 19.24 -13.25
C VAL A 12 26.22 18.57 -12.77
N ALA A 13 27.07 19.33 -12.09
CA ALA A 13 28.22 18.81 -11.37
C ALA A 13 27.74 17.84 -10.27
N GLY A 14 27.95 16.55 -10.50
CA GLY A 14 27.63 15.49 -9.57
C GLY A 14 28.52 15.55 -8.34
N TYR A 15 27.92 15.86 -7.19
CA TYR A 15 28.47 15.51 -5.87
C TYR A 15 28.25 14.00 -5.65
N PHE A 16 29.10 13.17 -6.24
CA PHE A 16 29.32 11.81 -5.78
C PHE A 16 30.13 11.88 -4.49
N ALA A 17 29.44 11.87 -3.35
CA ALA A 17 30.06 11.54 -2.08
C ALA A 17 30.52 10.08 -2.16
N VAL A 18 31.82 9.91 -2.37
CA VAL A 18 32.56 8.66 -2.23
C VAL A 18 32.29 8.09 -0.82
N GLN A 19 31.39 7.12 -0.72
CA GLN A 19 31.36 6.23 0.43
C GLN A 19 32.58 5.30 0.29
N GLY A 20 33.59 5.55 1.13
CA GLY A 20 34.80 4.77 1.18
C GLY A 20 34.56 3.30 1.51
N PRO A 21 35.57 2.44 1.28
CA PRO A 21 35.51 1.03 1.64
C PRO A 21 35.43 0.90 3.17
N ARG A 22 34.25 0.54 3.69
CA ARG A 22 34.15 0.07 5.07
C ARG A 22 34.77 -1.32 5.13
N SER A 23 35.95 -1.35 5.74
CA SER A 23 36.74 -2.51 6.08
C SER A 23 35.89 -3.70 6.54
N LEU A 24 35.99 -4.78 5.77
CA LEU A 24 36.08 -6.13 6.30
C LEU A 24 37.19 -6.14 7.37
N LEU A 25 36.88 -6.57 8.59
CA LEU A 25 37.73 -7.32 9.53
C LEU A 25 37.06 -7.31 10.90
N ALA A 26 36.44 -8.44 11.27
CA ALA A 26 36.49 -9.03 12.60
C ALA A 26 35.57 -10.26 12.64
N GLN A 27 36.16 -11.43 12.37
CA GLN A 27 35.62 -12.71 12.80
C GLN A 27 35.59 -12.72 14.33
N GLY A 28 34.40 -12.60 14.91
CA GLY A 28 34.14 -12.92 16.30
C GLY A 28 33.40 -14.26 16.36
N THR A 29 34.13 -15.34 16.58
CA THR A 29 33.57 -16.62 17.01
C THR A 29 33.08 -16.46 18.45
N ALA A 30 31.82 -16.04 18.61
CA ALA A 30 31.16 -16.03 19.90
C ALA A 30 30.52 -17.40 20.14
N ASP A 31 31.17 -18.16 21.01
CA ASP A 31 30.66 -19.21 21.89
C ASP A 31 29.13 -19.07 22.13
N VAL A 32 28.36 -20.05 21.66
CA VAL A 32 26.92 -20.14 21.93
C VAL A 32 26.73 -21.03 23.16
N PRO A 33 26.35 -20.49 24.33
CA PRO A 33 26.05 -21.31 25.50
C PRO A 33 24.73 -22.09 25.29
N PRO A 34 24.62 -23.31 25.83
CA PRO A 34 23.42 -24.15 25.72
C PRO A 34 22.23 -23.50 26.44
N GLN A 35 21.13 -23.26 25.71
CA GLN A 35 19.87 -22.81 26.30
C GLN A 35 19.17 -23.97 27.03
N PRO A 36 18.72 -23.77 28.28
CA PRO A 36 17.94 -24.75 29.01
C PRO A 36 16.50 -24.85 28.46
N LEU A 37 16.08 -26.10 28.25
CA LEU A 37 14.69 -26.54 28.16
C LEU A 37 14.00 -26.29 29.50
N ALA A 38 12.89 -25.54 29.49
CA ALA A 38 11.66 -25.75 30.27
C ALA A 38 10.97 -24.41 30.53
N SER A 39 9.71 -24.30 30.11
CA SER A 39 8.63 -23.96 31.03
C SER A 39 7.28 -24.16 30.34
N GLU A 40 6.65 -25.21 30.82
CA GLU A 40 5.27 -25.64 30.68
C GLU A 40 4.33 -24.70 31.47
N LEU A 41 3.01 -24.83 31.24
CA LEU A 41 1.87 -24.28 32.02
C LEU A 41 1.49 -22.82 31.70
N THR A 42 0.24 -22.40 31.44
CA THR A 42 -1.12 -22.97 31.63
C THR A 42 -2.14 -22.09 30.87
N PRO A 43 -3.28 -22.64 30.39
CA PRO A 43 -4.38 -21.86 29.84
C PRO A 43 -5.26 -21.27 30.95
N SER A 44 -5.44 -19.93 30.96
CA SER A 44 -6.35 -19.24 31.88
C SER A 44 -7.66 -18.88 31.17
N SER A 45 -8.68 -19.70 31.41
CA SER A 45 -10.08 -19.39 31.15
C SER A 45 -10.58 -18.29 32.09
N ALA A 46 -11.21 -17.25 31.54
CA ALA A 46 -12.21 -16.45 32.27
C ALA A 46 -13.23 -15.88 31.28
N VAL A 47 -14.47 -16.36 31.43
CA VAL A 47 -15.68 -15.90 30.75
C VAL A 47 -16.42 -14.93 31.68
N PRO A 48 -16.87 -13.77 31.20
CA PRO A 48 -18.04 -13.10 31.76
C PRO A 48 -19.22 -13.14 30.80
N LEU A 49 -20.31 -13.78 31.23
CA LEU A 49 -21.66 -13.57 30.70
C LEU A 49 -22.14 -12.17 31.11
N ALA A 50 -22.54 -11.36 30.14
CA ALA A 50 -23.32 -10.16 30.38
C ALA A 50 -24.62 -10.22 29.57
N SER A 51 -25.72 -10.44 30.28
CA SER A 51 -27.09 -10.25 29.81
C SER A 51 -27.34 -8.76 29.53
N SER A 52 -27.83 -8.43 28.33
CA SER A 52 -28.36 -7.10 28.05
C SER A 52 -29.76 -7.21 27.46
N LEU A 53 -30.70 -6.58 28.17
CA LEU A 53 -32.13 -6.51 27.89
C LEU A 53 -32.38 -5.71 26.60
N ALA A 54 -33.25 -6.24 25.74
CA ALA A 54 -33.69 -5.64 24.49
C ALA A 54 -34.89 -4.70 24.71
N PRO A 55 -34.89 -3.47 24.18
CA PRO A 55 -36.09 -2.66 24.05
C PRO A 55 -36.90 -3.07 22.80
N ALA A 56 -38.22 -3.17 22.97
CA ALA A 56 -39.19 -3.39 21.91
C ALA A 56 -39.27 -2.14 21.01
N VAL A 57 -38.88 -2.29 19.74
CA VAL A 57 -38.99 -1.24 18.72
C VAL A 57 -40.08 -1.63 17.72
N SER A 58 -41.03 -0.72 17.52
CA SER A 58 -42.17 -0.84 16.60
C SER A 58 -41.75 -1.13 15.15
N PRO A 59 -42.54 -1.91 14.40
CA PRO A 59 -42.21 -2.28 13.03
C PRO A 59 -42.39 -1.10 12.05
N PRO A 60 -41.37 -0.75 11.23
CA PRO A 60 -41.54 0.18 10.11
C PRO A 60 -42.25 -0.49 8.92
N SER A 61 -43.15 0.26 8.29
CA SER A 61 -43.89 -0.10 7.08
C SER A 61 -42.96 -0.60 5.97
N ALA A 62 -43.27 -1.79 5.44
CA ALA A 62 -42.52 -2.45 4.38
C ALA A 62 -42.68 -1.73 3.03
N THR A 63 -41.72 -0.88 2.68
CA THR A 63 -41.51 -0.46 1.29
C THR A 63 -40.91 -1.64 0.52
N LYS A 64 -41.64 -2.10 -0.51
CA LYS A 64 -41.27 -3.21 -1.40
C LYS A 64 -39.97 -2.87 -2.14
N ALA A 65 -38.84 -3.27 -1.58
CA ALA A 65 -37.52 -3.06 -2.17
C ALA A 65 -37.41 -3.83 -3.48
N ALA A 66 -37.01 -3.14 -4.55
CA ALA A 66 -36.69 -3.77 -5.83
C ALA A 66 -35.56 -4.80 -5.63
N PRO A 67 -35.59 -5.93 -6.33
CA PRO A 67 -34.55 -6.96 -6.21
C PRO A 67 -33.20 -6.34 -6.55
N SER A 68 -32.36 -6.18 -5.53
CA SER A 68 -30.98 -5.77 -5.69
C SER A 68 -30.28 -6.86 -6.48
N ALA A 69 -29.91 -6.56 -7.73
CA ALA A 69 -29.10 -7.44 -8.55
C ALA A 69 -27.87 -7.84 -7.73
N THR A 70 -27.79 -9.11 -7.39
CA THR A 70 -26.70 -9.65 -6.57
C THR A 70 -25.43 -9.50 -7.40
N ALA A 71 -24.62 -8.49 -7.08
CA ALA A 71 -23.36 -8.26 -7.76
C ALA A 71 -22.53 -9.54 -7.65
N GLN A 72 -22.13 -10.10 -8.79
CA GLN A 72 -21.31 -11.30 -8.83
C GLN A 72 -20.04 -11.06 -8.01
N PRO A 73 -19.59 -12.04 -7.20
CA PRO A 73 -18.35 -11.91 -6.45
C PRO A 73 -17.20 -11.70 -7.43
N MET A 74 -16.57 -10.53 -7.38
CA MET A 74 -15.37 -10.28 -8.17
C MET A 74 -14.22 -11.09 -7.58
N ASP A 75 -13.49 -11.82 -8.42
CA ASP A 75 -12.23 -12.45 -8.02
C ASP A 75 -11.19 -11.35 -7.76
N THR A 76 -11.05 -10.95 -6.49
CA THR A 76 -10.11 -9.93 -6.03
C THR A 76 -8.69 -10.25 -6.50
N SER A 77 -8.29 -11.52 -6.49
CA SER A 77 -6.93 -11.91 -6.86
C SER A 77 -6.69 -11.73 -8.35
N ALA A 78 -7.67 -12.08 -9.19
CA ALA A 78 -7.60 -11.84 -10.63
C ALA A 78 -7.59 -10.33 -10.96
N CYS A 79 -8.43 -9.53 -10.29
CA CYS A 79 -8.45 -8.08 -10.46
C CYS A 79 -7.10 -7.44 -10.14
N VAL A 80 -6.51 -7.80 -8.99
CA VAL A 80 -5.22 -7.26 -8.56
C VAL A 80 -4.12 -7.70 -9.52
N ALA A 81 -4.11 -8.98 -9.91
CA ALA A 81 -3.09 -9.51 -10.81
C ALA A 81 -3.04 -8.75 -12.15
N ALA A 82 -4.20 -8.31 -12.66
CA ALA A 82 -4.30 -7.54 -13.90
C ALA A 82 -3.72 -6.11 -13.79
N ILE A 83 -3.51 -5.58 -12.58
CA ILE A 83 -2.95 -4.24 -12.35
C ILE A 83 -1.41 -4.24 -12.36
N PHE A 84 -0.78 -5.38 -12.08
CA PHE A 84 0.69 -5.51 -12.10
C PHE A 84 1.23 -5.74 -13.51
N SER A 85 2.53 -5.55 -13.69
CA SER A 85 3.22 -5.90 -14.93
C SER A 85 2.95 -7.36 -15.32
N PRO A 86 2.75 -7.67 -16.62
CA PRO A 86 2.68 -9.04 -17.09
C PRO A 86 3.90 -9.85 -16.63
N GLY A 87 3.70 -11.13 -16.28
CA GLY A 87 4.78 -11.98 -15.78
C GLY A 87 5.18 -11.75 -14.31
N THR A 88 4.54 -10.81 -13.60
CA THR A 88 4.76 -10.62 -12.15
C THR A 88 4.44 -11.89 -11.36
N PHE A 89 3.36 -12.57 -11.72
CA PHE A 89 2.85 -13.74 -11.00
C PHE A 89 3.02 -15.00 -11.84
N ARG A 90 3.80 -15.96 -11.34
CA ARG A 90 3.93 -17.32 -11.91
C ARG A 90 2.96 -18.32 -11.27
N LYS A 91 2.58 -18.06 -10.02
CA LYS A 91 1.51 -18.77 -9.30
C LYS A 91 0.43 -17.77 -8.93
N LYS A 92 -0.84 -18.19 -8.96
CA LYS A 92 -1.97 -17.36 -8.53
C LYS A 92 -1.79 -16.94 -7.06
N PRO A 93 -1.57 -15.65 -6.77
CA PRO A 93 -1.52 -15.15 -5.40
C PRO A 93 -2.94 -15.08 -4.80
N ASN A 94 -3.05 -15.13 -3.48
CA ASN A 94 -4.30 -14.83 -2.76
C ASN A 94 -4.23 -13.39 -2.22
N PHE A 95 -5.19 -12.55 -2.64
CA PHE A 95 -5.35 -11.16 -2.22
C PHE A 95 -6.66 -10.86 -1.47
N GLU A 96 -7.33 -11.86 -0.90
CA GLU A 96 -8.61 -11.69 -0.20
C GLU A 96 -8.51 -10.75 1.01
N PHE A 97 -7.33 -10.68 1.65
CA PHE A 97 -7.07 -9.76 2.76
C PHE A 97 -7.23 -8.28 2.37
N LEU A 98 -7.11 -7.91 1.09
CA LEU A 98 -7.17 -6.51 0.66
C LEU A 98 -8.46 -5.82 1.12
N CYS A 99 -9.58 -6.51 1.03
CA CYS A 99 -10.88 -5.90 1.28
C CYS A 99 -11.24 -5.86 2.78
N THR A 100 -10.56 -6.61 3.64
CA THR A 100 -10.83 -6.71 5.08
C THR A 100 -9.77 -6.05 5.96
N GLN A 101 -8.50 -6.05 5.53
CA GLN A 101 -7.43 -5.34 6.21
C GLN A 101 -7.78 -3.85 6.27
N THR A 102 -7.59 -3.17 7.40
CA THR A 102 -7.92 -1.74 7.55
C THR A 102 -6.70 -0.86 7.74
N ASN A 103 -5.59 -1.45 8.18
CA ASN A 103 -4.34 -0.73 8.34
C ASN A 103 -3.59 -0.69 6.99
N PRO A 104 -3.42 0.49 6.37
CA PRO A 104 -2.81 0.58 5.04
C PRO A 104 -1.31 0.28 5.03
N ARG A 105 -0.61 0.44 6.16
CA ARG A 105 0.80 0.04 6.29
C ARG A 105 0.93 -1.48 6.24
N ILE A 106 0.17 -2.18 7.09
CA ILE A 106 0.16 -3.65 7.12
C ILE A 106 -0.32 -4.19 5.77
N GLY A 107 -1.38 -3.60 5.22
CA GLY A 107 -1.90 -3.97 3.90
C GLY A 107 -0.88 -3.82 2.78
N GLY A 108 -0.10 -2.74 2.75
CA GLY A 108 0.98 -2.57 1.77
C GLY A 108 2.08 -3.63 1.90
N LEU A 109 2.48 -3.97 3.11
CA LEU A 109 3.46 -5.04 3.39
C LEU A 109 2.93 -6.42 2.98
N ASP A 110 1.66 -6.71 3.25
CA ASP A 110 1.02 -7.95 2.85
C ASP A 110 0.98 -8.08 1.32
N VAL A 111 0.66 -7.00 0.59
CA VAL A 111 0.73 -7.02 -0.88
C VAL A 111 2.15 -7.31 -1.35
N ARG A 112 3.15 -6.65 -0.77
CA ARG A 112 4.57 -6.91 -1.08
C ARG A 112 4.92 -8.38 -0.94
N ALA A 113 4.54 -8.98 0.19
CA ALA A 113 4.79 -10.40 0.46
C ALA A 113 4.12 -11.30 -0.60
N ARG A 114 2.87 -11.00 -0.99
CA ARG A 114 2.17 -11.76 -2.04
C ARG A 114 2.77 -11.59 -3.44
N VAL A 115 3.30 -10.40 -3.76
CA VAL A 115 4.04 -10.16 -5.01
C VAL A 115 5.29 -11.03 -5.06
N VAL A 116 6.07 -11.07 -3.98
CA VAL A 116 7.28 -11.91 -3.89
C VAL A 116 6.94 -13.40 -3.96
N LEU A 117 5.96 -13.86 -3.17
CA LEU A 117 5.55 -15.27 -3.16
C LEU A 117 4.98 -15.71 -4.52
N GLY A 118 4.18 -14.86 -5.17
CA GLY A 118 3.58 -15.15 -6.47
C GLY A 118 4.61 -15.22 -7.60
N ALA A 119 5.75 -14.52 -7.46
CA ALA A 119 6.86 -14.58 -8.42
C ALA A 119 7.62 -15.92 -8.41
N SER A 120 7.40 -16.77 -7.40
CA SER A 120 7.94 -18.15 -7.32
C SER A 120 9.45 -18.21 -7.51
N GLY A 121 10.19 -17.40 -6.74
CA GLY A 121 11.67 -17.38 -6.72
C GLY A 121 12.33 -16.60 -7.85
N ASN A 122 11.56 -15.94 -8.73
CA ASN A 122 12.11 -15.12 -9.82
C ASN A 122 11.98 -13.63 -9.47
N VAL A 123 12.96 -12.81 -9.86
CA VAL A 123 12.82 -11.34 -9.76
C VAL A 123 12.01 -10.86 -10.96
N THR A 124 10.88 -10.21 -10.70
CA THR A 124 9.97 -9.70 -11.75
C THR A 124 9.88 -8.17 -11.74
N ASP A 125 9.38 -7.59 -12.81
CA ASP A 125 9.18 -6.13 -12.89
C ASP A 125 8.19 -5.65 -11.83
N GLY A 126 7.12 -6.39 -11.56
CA GLY A 126 6.20 -6.06 -10.48
C GLY A 126 6.85 -6.03 -9.09
N MET A 127 7.85 -6.88 -8.83
CA MET A 127 8.64 -6.81 -7.59
C MET A 127 9.49 -5.53 -7.54
N ARG A 128 10.16 -5.17 -8.64
CA ARG A 128 10.99 -3.95 -8.72
C ARG A 128 10.14 -2.70 -8.55
N GLU A 129 9.01 -2.65 -9.24
CA GLU A 129 8.04 -1.56 -9.14
C GLU A 129 7.53 -1.42 -7.72
N TRP A 130 7.07 -2.51 -7.08
CA TRP A 130 6.57 -2.45 -5.71
C TRP A 130 7.66 -2.03 -4.72
N ALA A 131 8.87 -2.59 -4.84
CA ALA A 131 10.00 -2.23 -3.99
C ALA A 131 10.39 -0.74 -4.13
N GLY A 132 10.15 -0.15 -5.30
CA GLY A 132 10.39 1.26 -5.56
C GLY A 132 9.35 2.21 -4.99
N LEU A 133 8.24 1.74 -4.41
CA LEU A 133 7.15 2.60 -3.93
C LEU A 133 7.50 3.41 -2.68
N GLY A 134 8.27 2.84 -1.75
CA GLY A 134 8.61 3.48 -0.47
C GLY A 134 7.36 3.98 0.26
N TRP A 135 7.28 5.30 0.48
CA TRP A 135 6.12 5.93 1.11
C TRP A 135 4.80 5.70 0.35
N TYR A 136 4.84 5.43 -0.95
CA TYR A 136 3.64 5.22 -1.75
C TYR A 136 3.09 3.78 -1.68
N GLU A 137 3.68 2.88 -0.88
CA GLU A 137 3.11 1.54 -0.66
C GLU A 137 1.70 1.61 -0.07
N MET A 138 1.43 2.55 0.84
CA MET A 138 0.12 2.74 1.47
C MET A 138 -0.91 3.29 0.46
N ALA A 139 -0.51 4.25 -0.38
CA ALA A 139 -1.34 4.76 -1.46
C ALA A 139 -1.64 3.68 -2.52
N ALA A 140 -0.64 2.85 -2.87
CA ALA A 140 -0.80 1.72 -3.78
C ALA A 140 -1.78 0.68 -3.22
N TYR A 141 -1.70 0.37 -1.93
CA TYR A 141 -2.69 -0.48 -1.27
C TYR A 141 -4.10 0.12 -1.32
N GLY A 142 -4.25 1.42 -1.04
CA GLY A 142 -5.53 2.14 -1.16
C GLY A 142 -6.11 2.07 -2.58
N LEU A 143 -5.27 2.30 -3.60
CA LEU A 143 -5.60 2.17 -5.02
C LEU A 143 -6.12 0.77 -5.35
N LEU A 144 -5.40 -0.30 -4.95
CA LEU A 144 -5.81 -1.68 -5.21
C LEU A 144 -7.18 -1.98 -4.58
N ARG A 145 -7.41 -1.55 -3.34
CA ARG A 145 -8.72 -1.70 -2.68
C ARG A 145 -9.85 -1.01 -3.42
N ALA A 146 -9.65 0.26 -3.78
CA ALA A 146 -10.67 1.03 -4.47
C ALA A 146 -11.02 0.47 -5.85
N ARG A 147 -10.09 -0.26 -6.49
CA ARG A 147 -10.31 -0.87 -7.82
C ARG A 147 -10.88 -2.28 -7.76
N CYS A 148 -10.47 -3.07 -6.77
CA CYS A 148 -10.74 -4.51 -6.76
C CYS A 148 -11.71 -4.99 -5.66
N CYS A 149 -12.10 -4.12 -4.73
CA CYS A 149 -13.11 -4.44 -3.72
C CYS A 149 -14.43 -3.75 -4.05
N SER A 150 -15.53 -4.47 -3.96
CA SER A 150 -16.89 -3.91 -4.09
C SER A 150 -17.26 -2.99 -2.92
N SER A 151 -16.78 -3.34 -1.73
CA SER A 151 -16.86 -2.55 -0.52
C SER A 151 -15.62 -2.79 0.33
N SER A 152 -15.19 -1.78 1.07
CA SER A 152 -14.02 -1.85 1.94
C SER A 152 -14.28 -1.01 3.18
N PRO A 153 -14.02 -1.54 4.39
CA PRO A 153 -14.10 -0.72 5.60
C PRO A 153 -13.11 0.46 5.53
N PRO A 154 -13.42 1.59 6.19
CA PRO A 154 -12.50 2.73 6.27
C PRO A 154 -11.13 2.33 6.81
N LEU A 155 -10.09 3.02 6.33
CA LEU A 155 -8.73 2.82 6.81
C LEU A 155 -8.61 3.26 8.28
N LYS A 156 -7.80 2.53 9.05
CA LYS A 156 -7.59 2.78 10.48
C LYS A 156 -6.11 2.69 10.84
N TRP A 157 -5.72 3.48 11.83
CA TRP A 157 -4.36 3.52 12.38
C TRP A 157 -4.37 3.07 13.84
N THR A 158 -3.26 2.50 14.29
CA THR A 158 -3.09 2.02 15.67
C THR A 158 -2.31 3.02 16.54
N PHE A 159 -2.05 4.21 16.00
CA PHE A 159 -1.31 5.28 16.64
C PHE A 159 -1.87 6.63 16.16
N ASP A 160 -1.64 7.66 16.95
CA ASP A 160 -2.13 9.00 16.65
C ASP A 160 -1.29 9.66 15.56
N LEU A 161 -1.98 10.23 14.58
CA LEU A 161 -1.39 10.92 13.45
C LEU A 161 -1.34 12.42 13.72
N VAL A 162 -0.15 13.02 13.59
CA VAL A 162 0.01 14.48 13.65
C VAL A 162 -0.46 15.15 12.34
N CYS A 163 -0.46 14.40 11.23
CA CYS A 163 -0.83 14.88 9.90
C CYS A 163 -2.00 14.04 9.36
N PRO A 164 -3.02 14.63 8.71
CA PRO A 164 -4.24 13.95 8.24
C PRO A 164 -4.00 13.10 6.98
N VAL A 165 -3.08 12.13 7.05
CA VAL A 165 -2.77 11.22 5.94
C VAL A 165 -3.92 10.28 5.62
N ASP A 166 -4.71 9.91 6.63
CA ASP A 166 -5.92 9.09 6.52
C ASP A 166 -6.97 9.74 5.62
N GLU A 167 -7.22 11.04 5.79
CA GLU A 167 -8.13 11.79 4.93
C GLU A 167 -7.64 11.82 3.48
N SER A 168 -6.33 12.03 3.27
CA SER A 168 -5.75 12.07 1.93
C SER A 168 -5.85 10.72 1.22
N LEU A 169 -5.68 9.61 1.94
CA LEU A 169 -5.88 8.26 1.41
C LEU A 169 -7.36 7.99 1.11
N ALA A 170 -8.28 8.38 1.98
CA ALA A 170 -9.71 8.24 1.75
C ALA A 170 -10.16 9.03 0.50
N ARG A 171 -9.65 10.26 0.32
CA ARG A 171 -9.88 11.06 -0.90
C ARG A 171 -9.35 10.35 -2.15
N LEU A 172 -8.14 9.80 -2.07
CA LEU A 172 -7.55 9.04 -3.18
C LEU A 172 -8.41 7.81 -3.53
N GLN A 173 -8.83 7.02 -2.54
CA GLN A 173 -9.68 5.84 -2.77
C GLN A 173 -11.00 6.22 -3.43
N LYS A 174 -11.65 7.29 -2.96
CA LYS A 174 -12.89 7.80 -3.56
C LYS A 174 -12.69 8.24 -5.01
N ALA A 175 -11.63 8.99 -5.30
CA ALA A 175 -11.33 9.47 -6.65
C ALA A 175 -11.02 8.31 -7.62
N VAL A 176 -10.27 7.30 -7.14
CA VAL A 176 -9.99 6.08 -7.89
C VAL A 176 -11.25 5.29 -8.21
N ALA A 177 -12.15 5.11 -7.22
CA ALA A 177 -13.42 4.41 -7.42
C ALA A 177 -14.30 5.14 -8.44
N ALA A 178 -14.33 6.47 -8.40
CA ALA A 178 -15.03 7.33 -9.36
C ALA A 178 -14.34 7.43 -10.74
N ARG A 179 -13.10 6.94 -10.86
CA ARG A 179 -12.22 7.09 -12.02
C ARG A 179 -12.00 8.54 -12.47
N ASP A 180 -12.03 9.48 -11.53
CA ASP A 180 -11.80 10.90 -11.79
C ASP A 180 -10.30 11.20 -11.79
N GLN A 181 -9.71 11.34 -12.98
CA GLN A 181 -8.26 11.58 -13.10
C GLN A 181 -7.81 12.88 -12.44
N ALA A 182 -8.59 13.96 -12.51
CA ALA A 182 -8.21 15.24 -11.92
C ALA A 182 -8.22 15.13 -10.39
N ALA A 183 -9.26 14.52 -9.81
CA ALA A 183 -9.34 14.29 -8.38
C ALA A 183 -8.28 13.30 -7.88
N ILE A 184 -7.92 12.28 -8.68
CA ILE A 184 -6.80 11.37 -8.36
C ILE A 184 -5.50 12.15 -8.24
N GLN A 185 -5.17 13.00 -9.23
CA GLN A 185 -3.92 13.77 -9.20
C GLN A 185 -3.86 14.71 -8.01
N GLU A 186 -4.97 15.36 -7.67
CA GLU A 186 -5.03 16.23 -6.50
C GLU A 186 -4.88 15.44 -5.19
N ALA A 187 -5.55 14.29 -5.07
CA ALA A 187 -5.42 13.43 -3.89
C ALA A 187 -3.99 12.88 -3.72
N VAL A 188 -3.28 12.56 -4.81
CA VAL A 188 -1.87 12.13 -4.76
C VAL A 188 -0.95 13.27 -4.30
N LYS A 189 -1.18 14.49 -4.76
CA LYS A 189 -0.43 15.67 -4.28
C LYS A 189 -0.66 15.89 -2.80
N ASP A 190 -1.91 15.84 -2.36
CA ASP A 190 -2.27 15.97 -0.95
C ASP A 190 -1.63 14.89 -0.09
N TYR A 191 -1.72 13.62 -0.52
CA TYR A 191 -1.03 12.52 0.14
C TYR A 191 0.47 12.78 0.29
N THR A 192 1.11 13.28 -0.77
CA THR A 192 2.54 13.63 -0.75
C THR A 192 2.84 14.72 0.29
N LYS A 193 2.00 15.77 0.38
CA LYS A 193 2.14 16.82 1.41
C LYS A 193 2.03 16.22 2.82
N GLN A 194 1.08 15.30 3.04
CA GLN A 194 0.90 14.67 4.35
C GLN A 194 2.07 13.76 4.74
N VAL A 195 2.61 12.99 3.80
CA VAL A 195 3.83 12.20 4.02
C VAL A 195 5.03 13.08 4.37
N ILE A 196 5.20 14.21 3.68
CA ILE A 196 6.25 15.20 4.02
C ILE A 196 6.05 15.73 5.44
N CYS A 197 4.80 16.05 5.83
CA CYS A 197 4.46 16.47 7.18
C CYS A 197 4.87 15.40 8.21
N LEU A 198 4.48 14.14 8.01
CA LEU A 198 4.83 13.03 8.92
C LEU A 198 6.34 12.88 9.10
N SER A 199 7.10 12.97 8.00
CA SER A 199 8.56 12.91 8.05
C SER A 199 9.17 14.10 8.81
N LYS A 200 8.64 15.32 8.64
CA LYS A 200 9.11 16.51 9.36
C LYS A 200 8.87 16.42 10.87
N PHE A 201 7.77 15.79 11.28
CA PHE A 201 7.43 15.57 12.69
C PHE A 201 8.02 14.27 13.27
N GLY A 202 8.97 13.63 12.58
CA GLY A 202 9.67 12.45 13.10
C GLY A 202 8.82 11.17 13.16
N GLN A 203 7.64 11.14 12.53
CA GLN A 203 6.77 9.96 12.57
C GLN A 203 7.16 8.87 11.55
N ALA A 204 8.22 9.05 10.75
CA ALA A 204 8.61 8.09 9.70
C ALA A 204 8.85 6.67 10.21
N GLU A 205 9.39 6.53 11.42
CA GLU A 205 9.65 5.24 12.06
C GLU A 205 8.35 4.46 12.34
N ASN A 206 7.26 5.14 12.70
CA ASN A 206 5.94 4.50 12.90
C ASN A 206 5.42 3.82 11.62
N PHE A 207 5.88 4.28 10.45
CA PHE A 207 5.57 3.71 9.15
C PHE A 207 6.63 2.73 8.65
N GLY A 208 7.76 2.58 9.35
CA GLY A 208 8.91 1.79 8.90
C GLY A 208 9.57 2.36 7.65
N GLN A 209 9.50 3.69 7.46
CA GLN A 209 9.98 4.36 6.25
C GLN A 209 11.34 5.02 6.51
N THR A 210 12.32 4.67 5.69
CA THR A 210 13.67 5.27 5.72
C THR A 210 13.96 6.10 4.47
N ALA A 211 13.13 5.99 3.44
CA ALA A 211 13.27 6.73 2.20
C ALA A 211 12.81 8.19 2.35
N SER A 212 13.34 9.08 1.50
CA SER A 212 12.88 10.46 1.41
C SER A 212 11.37 10.50 1.07
N PRO A 213 10.58 11.38 1.70
CA PRO A 213 9.25 11.73 1.23
C PRO A 213 9.27 12.07 -0.27
N GLY A 214 8.37 11.48 -1.04
CA GLY A 214 8.32 11.64 -2.51
C GLY A 214 9.10 10.58 -3.30
N ALA A 215 10.04 9.86 -2.67
CA ALA A 215 10.65 8.69 -3.30
C ALA A 215 9.55 7.66 -3.61
N GLY A 216 9.54 7.16 -4.84
CA GLY A 216 8.60 6.15 -5.32
C GLY A 216 7.33 6.65 -6.00
N ILE A 217 7.14 7.96 -6.15
CA ILE A 217 6.00 8.52 -6.90
C ILE A 217 5.98 8.02 -8.36
N THR A 218 7.14 7.84 -8.99
CA THR A 218 7.25 7.31 -10.35
C THR A 218 6.71 5.88 -10.44
N ALA A 219 7.11 5.00 -9.52
CA ALA A 219 6.62 3.62 -9.47
C ALA A 219 5.11 3.58 -9.18
N PHE A 220 4.62 4.46 -8.31
CA PHE A 220 3.20 4.60 -8.03
C PHE A 220 2.41 5.03 -9.28
N ASN A 221 2.90 6.00 -10.04
CA ASN A 221 2.25 6.47 -11.26
C ASN A 221 2.17 5.39 -12.35
N VAL A 222 3.19 4.52 -12.47
CA VAL A 222 3.14 3.34 -13.35
C VAL A 222 2.00 2.40 -12.94
N LEU A 223 1.92 2.07 -11.65
CA LEU A 223 0.86 1.21 -11.12
C LEU A 223 -0.53 1.83 -11.30
N LEU A 224 -0.66 3.12 -11.02
CA LEU A 224 -1.89 3.89 -11.21
C LEU A 224 -2.34 3.90 -12.67
N GLY A 225 -1.41 4.11 -13.61
CA GLY A 225 -1.70 4.09 -15.05
C GLY A 225 -2.32 2.76 -15.49
N ARG A 226 -1.78 1.63 -15.03
CA ARG A 226 -2.35 0.30 -15.30
C ARG A 226 -3.70 0.10 -14.62
N ALA A 227 -3.85 0.50 -13.36
CA ALA A 227 -5.10 0.41 -12.63
C ALA A 227 -6.26 1.16 -13.28
N MET A 228 -5.96 2.29 -13.94
CA MET A 228 -6.90 3.13 -14.67
C MET A 228 -7.21 2.63 -16.09
N GLY A 229 -6.62 1.52 -16.52
CA GLY A 229 -6.79 0.99 -17.90
C GLY A 229 -6.00 1.77 -18.95
N GLY A 230 -5.00 2.56 -18.53
CA GLY A 230 -4.18 3.40 -19.40
C GLY A 230 -3.11 2.66 -20.19
N SER A 231 -3.28 1.36 -20.50
CA SER A 231 -2.31 0.60 -21.29
C SER A 231 -2.46 0.88 -22.80
N LYS A 232 -2.23 2.12 -23.23
CA LYS A 232 -1.89 2.39 -24.63
C LYS A 232 -0.37 2.32 -24.79
N GLY A 233 0.13 1.10 -24.98
CA GLY A 233 1.30 0.80 -25.80
C GLY A 233 2.59 1.60 -25.60
N ALA A 234 3.16 1.63 -24.39
CA ALA A 234 4.60 1.87 -24.27
C ALA A 234 5.34 0.53 -24.46
N ALA A 235 5.30 0.02 -25.69
CA ALA A 235 6.10 -1.12 -26.14
C ALA A 235 6.93 -0.66 -27.34
N LYS A 236 8.08 -0.04 -27.06
CA LYS A 236 9.39 -0.33 -27.67
C LYS A 236 10.46 0.55 -27.06
#